data_AF-A0A6P7H5T5-F1
#
_entry.id   AF-A0A6P7H5T5-F1
#
_cell.length_a   1.000
_cell.length_b   1.000
_cell.length_c   1.000
_cell.angle_alpha   90.00
_cell.angle_beta   90.00
_cell.angle_gamma   90.00
#
_symmetry.space_group_name_H-M   'P 1'
#
loop_
_entity.id
_entity.type
_entity.pdbx_description
1 polymer ?
#
loop_
_entity_poly.entity_id
_entity_poly.type
_entity_poly.pdbx_seq_one_letter_code
_entity_poly.pdbx_strand_id
1 'polypeptide(L)'
;MTLENLNDLTFIPKKDYDVNYLSSGVLQLSDNTHFILDEIKLTPGKLNESGLNNVKAISSAIKHQTVSYDFKFYPLEFHCDIPFLVLSEGKSMVYSDVHIALQPDEISINTFKEIVEAADHFLKPDLLNEIRKYLTLARMTEYIITEQVENFIQNEFVKMRQNRSETTAEDLHSMLILARLIAISEGKSGLDEASWKKASDMEEERRNRIK
;
A
#
# COMPACT_ATOMS: atom_id res chain seq x y z
N MET A 1 13.63 -1.05 8.09
CA MET A 1 13.66 0.31 8.66
C MET A 1 14.27 0.22 10.06
N THR A 2 15.58 0.48 10.18
CA THR A 2 16.24 0.62 11.48
C THR A 2 16.30 2.10 11.86
N LEU A 3 16.52 2.39 13.14
CA LEU A 3 16.68 3.77 13.63
C LEU A 3 17.87 4.49 12.96
N GLU A 4 18.95 3.76 12.69
CA GLU A 4 20.11 4.25 11.93
C GLU A 4 19.71 4.65 10.50
N ASN A 5 19.00 3.77 9.79
CA ASN A 5 18.56 4.07 8.43
C ASN A 5 17.64 5.30 8.37
N LEU A 6 16.78 5.50 9.37
CA LEU A 6 15.93 6.70 9.41
C LEU A 6 16.72 7.97 9.67
N ASN A 7 17.78 7.90 10.47
CA ASN A 7 18.56 9.08 10.86
C ASN A 7 19.64 9.44 9.81
N ASP A 8 20.22 8.43 9.14
CA ASP A 8 21.38 8.58 8.27
C ASP A 8 21.01 8.66 6.78
N LEU A 9 19.92 8.00 6.36
CA LEU A 9 19.51 8.06 4.95
C LEU A 9 18.86 9.40 4.63
N THR A 10 19.05 9.84 3.40
CA THR A 10 18.39 11.02 2.85
C THR A 10 17.16 10.59 2.06
N PHE A 11 15.96 10.78 2.61
CA PHE A 11 14.72 10.40 1.93
C PHE A 11 14.26 11.45 0.92
N ILE A 12 14.51 12.71 1.22
CA ILE A 12 14.14 13.88 0.41
C ILE A 12 15.31 14.29 -0.49
N PRO A 13 15.08 14.57 -1.78
CA PRO A 13 16.10 15.16 -2.64
C PRO A 13 16.51 16.56 -2.16
N LYS A 14 17.80 16.86 -2.22
CA LYS A 14 18.37 18.13 -1.77
C LYS A 14 19.22 18.78 -2.84
N LYS A 15 19.04 20.08 -3.08
CA LYS A 15 19.88 20.82 -4.02
C LYS A 15 21.20 21.17 -3.35
N ASP A 16 22.28 20.65 -3.90
CA ASP A 16 23.61 21.13 -3.61
C ASP A 16 23.93 22.30 -4.54
N TYR A 17 24.26 23.45 -3.96
CA TYR A 17 24.59 24.67 -4.69
C TYR A 17 26.09 24.78 -4.95
N ASP A 18 26.92 24.08 -4.19
CA ASP A 18 28.38 24.12 -4.36
C ASP A 18 28.79 23.34 -5.62
N VAL A 19 28.11 22.20 -5.87
CA VAL A 19 28.30 21.36 -7.07
C VAL A 19 27.20 21.60 -8.13
N ASN A 20 26.19 22.41 -7.79
CA ASN A 20 25.00 22.67 -8.62
C ASN A 20 24.25 21.40 -9.08
N TYR A 21 24.24 20.34 -8.26
CA TYR A 21 23.56 19.07 -8.52
C TYR A 21 22.42 18.84 -7.52
N LEU A 22 21.38 18.10 -7.91
CA LEU A 22 20.32 17.68 -6.98
C LEU A 22 20.67 16.29 -6.46
N SER A 23 21.09 16.17 -5.20
CA SER A 23 21.33 14.87 -4.58
C SER A 23 20.01 14.12 -4.45
N SER A 24 19.94 12.93 -5.04
CA SER A 24 18.75 12.10 -5.02
C SER A 24 18.41 11.62 -3.62
N GLY A 25 17.12 11.67 -3.29
CA GLY A 25 16.56 11.07 -2.10
C GLY A 25 15.97 9.69 -2.39
N VAL A 26 15.82 8.87 -1.36
CA VAL A 26 15.24 7.52 -1.49
C VAL A 26 13.80 7.54 -2.03
N LEU A 27 13.03 8.61 -1.76
CA LEU A 27 11.65 8.76 -2.26
C LEU A 27 11.58 9.28 -3.71
N GLN A 28 12.72 9.55 -4.36
CA GLN A 28 12.76 9.89 -5.79
C GLN A 28 12.65 8.61 -6.64
N LEU A 29 11.51 7.96 -6.57
CA LEU A 29 11.21 6.73 -7.30
C LEU A 29 10.35 7.02 -8.53
N SER A 30 10.41 6.13 -9.51
CA SER A 30 9.44 6.14 -10.61
C SER A 30 8.05 5.77 -10.11
N ASP A 31 7.04 6.30 -10.78
CA ASP A 31 5.64 5.97 -10.51
C ASP A 31 5.43 4.44 -10.49
N ASN A 32 4.56 4.00 -9.58
CA ASN A 32 4.20 2.60 -9.34
C ASN A 32 5.32 1.71 -8.77
N THR A 33 6.40 2.30 -8.26
CA THR A 33 7.45 1.54 -7.57
C THR A 33 7.00 1.23 -6.14
N HIS A 34 6.95 -0.05 -5.78
CA HIS A 34 6.52 -0.46 -4.43
C HIS A 34 7.59 -0.16 -3.39
N PHE A 35 7.21 0.59 -2.37
CA PHE A 35 8.05 0.92 -1.22
C PHE A 35 7.73 -0.01 -0.05
N ILE A 36 8.66 -0.88 0.31
CA ILE A 36 8.48 -1.81 1.44
C ILE A 36 9.17 -1.25 2.69
N LEU A 37 8.37 -0.99 3.72
CA LEU A 37 8.79 -0.52 5.03
C LEU A 37 8.77 -1.68 6.02
N ASP A 38 9.94 -2.21 6.34
CA ASP A 38 10.09 -3.22 7.40
C ASP A 38 10.33 -2.55 8.76
N GLU A 39 9.32 -2.47 9.63
CA GLU A 39 9.40 -1.93 10.98
C GLU A 39 9.72 -3.00 12.04
N ILE A 40 9.90 -4.28 11.67
CA ILE A 40 10.12 -5.38 12.63
C ILE A 40 11.38 -5.17 13.49
N LYS A 41 12.41 -4.55 12.91
CA LYS A 41 13.69 -4.25 13.60
C LYS A 41 13.73 -2.85 14.20
N LEU A 42 12.60 -2.13 14.23
CA LEU A 42 12.57 -0.76 14.75
C LEU A 42 12.59 -0.80 16.29
N THR A 43 13.71 -0.40 16.88
CA THR A 43 13.85 -0.30 18.33
C THR A 43 13.47 1.09 18.85
N PRO A 44 12.93 1.20 20.08
CA PRO A 44 12.68 2.51 20.69
C PRO A 44 13.98 3.30 20.85
N GLY A 45 14.03 4.50 20.28
CA GLY A 45 15.19 5.37 20.34
C GLY A 45 14.86 6.82 19.99
N LYS A 46 15.87 7.70 20.06
CA LYS A 46 15.70 9.12 19.70
C LYS A 46 15.93 9.30 18.21
N LEU A 47 14.92 9.82 17.53
CA LEU A 47 15.08 10.35 16.17
C LEU A 47 15.79 11.70 16.25
N ASN A 48 16.77 11.90 15.36
CA ASN A 48 17.38 13.20 15.18
C ASN A 48 16.46 14.08 14.28
N GLU A 49 16.86 15.32 14.02
CA GLU A 49 16.08 16.22 13.16
C GLU A 49 15.91 15.66 11.73
N SER A 50 16.95 14.99 11.20
CA SER A 50 16.91 14.30 9.91
C SER A 50 15.86 13.19 9.89
N GLY A 51 15.84 12.34 10.92
CA GLY A 51 14.88 11.26 11.08
C GLY A 51 13.44 11.76 11.22
N LEU A 52 13.21 12.86 11.95
CA LEU A 52 11.88 13.47 12.02
C LEU A 52 11.43 13.99 10.65
N ASN A 53 12.33 14.61 9.88
CA ASN A 53 12.03 15.08 8.53
C ASN A 53 11.76 13.92 7.56
N ASN A 54 12.52 12.82 7.67
CA ASN A 54 12.31 11.61 6.89
C ASN A 54 10.95 10.96 7.19
N VAL A 55 10.55 10.86 8.46
CA VAL A 55 9.22 10.35 8.84
C VAL A 55 8.10 11.25 8.32
N LYS A 56 8.27 12.56 8.38
CA LYS A 56 7.32 13.51 7.77
C LYS A 56 7.23 13.33 6.25
N ALA A 57 8.36 13.14 5.58
CA ALA A 57 8.43 12.90 4.14
C ALA A 57 7.66 11.62 3.76
N ILE A 58 7.90 10.52 4.47
CA ILE A 58 7.18 9.25 4.27
C ILE A 58 5.68 9.46 4.53
N SER A 59 5.31 10.15 5.61
CA SER A 59 3.89 10.40 5.90
C SER A 59 3.21 11.27 4.84
N SER A 60 3.92 12.24 4.25
CA SER A 60 3.37 13.04 3.15
C SER A 60 3.26 12.22 1.87
N ALA A 61 4.26 11.38 1.57
CA ALA A 61 4.21 10.49 0.43
C ALA A 61 3.04 9.50 0.53
N ILE A 62 2.79 8.93 1.71
CA ILE A 62 1.65 8.03 1.95
C ILE A 62 0.32 8.77 1.78
N LYS A 63 0.13 9.90 2.47
CA LYS A 63 -1.19 10.57 2.56
C LYS A 63 -1.53 11.44 1.35
N HIS A 64 -0.55 12.17 0.86
CA HIS A 64 -0.75 13.19 -0.17
C HIS A 64 -0.15 12.78 -1.51
N GLN A 65 0.62 11.68 -1.57
CA GLN A 65 1.32 11.28 -2.79
C GLN A 65 2.20 12.45 -3.31
N THR A 66 2.90 13.12 -2.38
CA THR A 66 3.83 14.22 -2.66
C THR A 66 5.13 14.07 -1.88
N VAL A 67 6.23 14.48 -2.52
CA VAL A 67 7.57 14.56 -1.92
C VAL A 67 8.06 16.00 -2.01
N SER A 68 8.42 16.58 -0.87
CA SER A 68 8.97 17.94 -0.78
C SER A 68 10.48 17.90 -1.00
N TYR A 69 10.99 18.61 -2.00
CA TYR A 69 12.40 18.69 -2.38
C TYR A 69 13.02 19.92 -1.71
N ASP A 70 14.17 19.75 -1.06
CA ASP A 70 14.86 20.81 -0.35
C ASP A 70 15.81 21.59 -1.27
N PHE A 71 15.42 22.81 -1.66
CA PHE A 71 16.28 23.73 -2.42
C PHE A 71 17.03 24.74 -1.53
N LYS A 72 17.27 24.43 -0.24
CA LYS A 72 17.90 25.30 0.80
C LYS A 72 17.13 26.59 1.14
N PHE A 73 16.59 27.30 0.15
CA PHE A 73 15.88 28.57 0.29
C PHE A 73 14.37 28.40 0.38
N TYR A 74 13.82 27.44 -0.35
CA TYR A 74 12.40 27.08 -0.29
C TYR A 74 12.21 25.60 -0.65
N PRO A 75 11.28 24.90 0.02
CA PRO A 75 10.88 23.57 -0.40
C PRO A 75 9.99 23.63 -1.65
N LEU A 76 10.13 22.65 -2.55
CA LEU A 76 9.23 22.45 -3.69
C LEU A 76 8.57 21.09 -3.62
N GLU A 77 7.24 21.03 -3.73
CA GLU A 77 6.51 19.76 -3.69
C GLU A 77 6.33 19.19 -5.09
N PHE A 78 6.70 17.92 -5.26
CA PHE A 78 6.50 17.16 -6.47
C PHE A 78 5.54 16.00 -6.21
N HIS A 79 4.64 15.73 -7.15
CA HIS A 79 3.76 14.57 -7.08
C HIS A 79 4.56 13.28 -7.26
N CYS A 80 4.18 12.23 -6.54
CA CYS A 80 4.70 10.88 -6.68
C CYS A 80 3.53 9.89 -6.70
N ASP A 81 3.69 8.74 -7.36
CA ASP A 81 2.74 7.63 -7.27
C ASP A 81 3.48 6.41 -6.72
N ILE A 82 3.46 6.24 -5.39
CA ILE A 82 4.23 5.19 -4.70
C ILE A 82 3.29 4.37 -3.82
N PRO A 83 3.06 3.09 -4.13
CA PRO A 83 2.39 2.17 -3.22
C PRO A 83 3.31 1.76 -2.06
N PHE A 84 2.80 1.85 -0.83
CA PHE A 84 3.53 1.50 0.38
C PHE A 84 3.04 0.18 0.98
N LEU A 85 3.98 -0.68 1.38
CA LEU A 85 3.71 -1.88 2.18
C LEU A 85 4.49 -1.79 3.49
N VAL A 86 3.79 -1.80 4.62
CA VAL A 86 4.41 -1.72 5.94
C VAL A 86 4.31 -3.07 6.65
N LEU A 87 5.45 -3.60 7.09
CA LEU A 87 5.55 -4.80 7.91
C LEU A 87 5.87 -4.37 9.34
N SER A 88 5.02 -4.71 10.31
CA SER A 88 5.19 -4.32 11.71
C SER A 88 4.71 -5.45 12.62
N GLU A 89 5.41 -5.66 13.74
CA GLU A 89 4.95 -6.56 14.82
C GLU A 89 3.96 -5.87 15.78
N GLY A 90 3.85 -4.54 15.73
CA GLY A 90 3.01 -3.76 16.61
C GLY A 90 2.36 -2.56 15.93
N LYS A 91 2.02 -1.53 16.73
CA LYS A 91 1.46 -0.28 16.20
C LYS A 91 2.50 0.40 15.31
N SER A 92 2.16 0.57 14.03
CA SER A 92 3.06 1.22 13.08
C SER A 92 3.30 2.70 13.45
N MET A 93 4.51 3.18 13.13
CA MET A 93 4.89 4.58 13.29
C MET A 93 4.25 5.48 12.22
N VAL A 94 4.01 4.91 11.03
CA VAL A 94 3.44 5.63 9.89
C VAL A 94 1.94 5.33 9.76
N TYR A 95 1.24 6.21 9.06
CA TYR A 95 -0.17 5.99 8.74
C TYR A 95 -0.31 4.83 7.73
N SER A 96 -1.39 4.05 7.85
CA SER A 96 -1.72 3.00 6.89
C SER A 96 -3.24 2.98 6.70
N ASP A 97 -3.67 2.91 5.44
CA ASP A 97 -5.11 2.87 5.10
C ASP A 97 -5.75 1.54 5.51
N VAL A 98 -5.00 0.44 5.34
CA VAL A 98 -5.48 -0.92 5.60
C VAL A 98 -4.50 -1.67 6.49
N HIS A 99 -5.00 -2.15 7.63
CA HIS A 99 -4.27 -3.05 8.51
C HIS A 99 -4.71 -4.50 8.27
N ILE A 100 -3.74 -5.41 8.15
CA ILE A 100 -3.97 -6.85 8.01
C ILE A 100 -3.22 -7.55 9.13
N ALA A 101 -3.94 -7.97 10.17
CA ALA A 101 -3.35 -8.76 11.25
C ALA A 101 -3.11 -10.20 10.75
N LEU A 102 -1.89 -10.68 10.92
CA LEU A 102 -1.53 -12.07 10.61
C LEU A 102 -2.04 -12.98 11.74
N GLN A 103 -2.79 -14.01 11.38
CA GLN A 103 -3.19 -15.09 12.27
C GLN A 103 -2.68 -16.40 11.67
N PRO A 104 -1.37 -16.69 11.80
CA PRO A 104 -0.81 -17.93 11.26
C PRO A 104 -1.38 -19.11 12.04
N ASP A 105 -1.88 -20.11 11.32
CA ASP A 105 -2.28 -21.39 11.90
C ASP A 105 -1.04 -22.24 12.21
N GLU A 106 -1.16 -23.14 13.21
CA GLU A 106 -0.05 -24.00 13.65
C GLU A 106 0.49 -24.88 12.52
N ILE A 107 -0.37 -25.29 11.58
CA ILE A 107 0.03 -26.13 10.44
C ILE A 107 0.91 -25.33 9.49
N SER A 108 0.52 -24.10 9.16
CA SER A 108 1.33 -23.19 8.32
C SER A 108 2.68 -22.86 8.94
N ILE A 109 2.76 -22.70 10.26
CA ILE A 109 4.04 -22.45 10.95
C ILE A 109 4.97 -23.67 10.83
N ASN A 110 4.43 -24.87 11.07
CA ASN A 110 5.20 -26.10 11.04
C ASN A 110 5.65 -26.48 9.61
N THR A 111 4.85 -26.12 8.60
CA THR A 111 5.09 -26.47 7.20
C THR A 111 5.70 -25.32 6.40
N PHE A 112 6.10 -24.23 7.07
CA PHE A 112 6.55 -23.00 6.41
C PHE A 112 7.74 -23.27 5.48
N LYS A 113 8.67 -24.13 5.89
CA LYS A 113 9.87 -24.43 5.11
C LYS A 113 9.51 -25.16 3.81
N GLU A 114 8.65 -26.16 3.87
CA GLU A 114 8.20 -26.90 2.69
C GLU A 114 7.39 -26.00 1.74
N ILE A 115 6.60 -25.07 2.28
CA ILE A 115 5.86 -24.09 1.47
C ILE A 115 6.83 -23.18 0.70
N VAL A 116 7.89 -22.70 1.34
CA VAL A 116 8.91 -21.86 0.69
C VAL A 116 9.65 -22.64 -0.40
N GLU A 117 10.06 -23.89 -0.12
CA GLU A 117 10.73 -24.74 -1.11
C GLU A 117 9.82 -25.03 -2.32
N ALA A 118 8.53 -25.28 -2.10
CA ALA A 118 7.55 -25.46 -3.16
C ALA A 118 7.33 -24.17 -3.97
N ALA A 119 7.27 -23.02 -3.29
CA ALA A 119 7.14 -21.72 -3.94
C ALA A 119 8.35 -21.40 -4.83
N ASP A 120 9.56 -21.64 -4.36
CA ASP A 120 10.80 -21.44 -5.15
C ASP A 120 10.84 -22.36 -6.38
N HIS A 121 10.32 -23.59 -6.27
CA HIS A 121 10.24 -24.49 -7.41
C HIS A 121 9.19 -24.05 -8.45
N PHE A 122 8.10 -23.46 -7.99
CA PHE A 122 7.00 -22.99 -8.84
C PHE A 122 7.29 -21.64 -9.50
N LEU A 123 7.86 -20.69 -8.75
CA LEU A 123 8.15 -19.31 -9.15
C LEU A 123 9.43 -19.22 -10.00
N LYS A 124 9.42 -19.93 -11.13
CA LYS A 124 10.50 -19.85 -12.12
C LYS A 124 10.56 -18.46 -12.77
N PRO A 125 11.74 -18.03 -13.25
CA PRO A 125 11.91 -16.70 -13.87
C PRO A 125 10.91 -16.38 -14.98
N ASP A 126 10.54 -17.38 -15.79
CA ASP A 126 9.58 -17.21 -16.88
C ASP A 126 8.17 -16.90 -16.36
N LEU A 127 7.72 -17.64 -15.34
CA LEU A 127 6.42 -17.38 -14.71
C LEU A 127 6.40 -16.01 -14.02
N LEU A 128 7.48 -15.62 -13.35
CA LEU A 128 7.60 -14.29 -12.75
C LEU A 128 7.49 -13.18 -13.80
N ASN A 129 8.04 -13.38 -14.99
CA ASN A 129 7.89 -12.43 -16.10
C ASN A 129 6.46 -12.36 -16.62
N GLU A 130 5.76 -13.50 -16.74
CA GLU A 130 4.34 -13.50 -17.11
C GLU A 130 3.46 -12.82 -16.05
N ILE A 131 3.73 -13.04 -14.75
CA ILE A 131 3.04 -12.34 -13.66
C ILE A 131 3.26 -10.82 -13.77
N ARG A 132 4.50 -10.36 -14.02
CA ARG A 132 4.79 -8.93 -14.18
C ARG A 132 4.07 -8.32 -15.38
N LYS A 133 4.02 -9.04 -16.52
CA LYS A 133 3.25 -8.62 -17.70
C LYS A 133 1.77 -8.52 -17.36
N TYR A 134 1.23 -9.52 -16.69
CA TYR A 134 -0.17 -9.55 -16.27
C TYR A 134 -0.52 -8.36 -15.38
N LEU A 135 0.27 -8.10 -14.32
CA LEU A 135 0.06 -6.95 -13.43
C LEU A 135 0.14 -5.61 -14.17
N THR A 136 1.06 -5.50 -15.14
CA THR A 136 1.20 -4.30 -15.97
C THR A 136 -0.03 -4.08 -16.85
N LEU A 137 -0.50 -5.13 -17.53
CA LEU A 137 -1.70 -5.08 -18.37
C LEU A 137 -2.95 -4.77 -17.53
N ALA A 138 -3.12 -5.46 -16.40
CA ALA A 138 -4.25 -5.27 -15.50
C ALA A 138 -4.36 -3.81 -15.03
N ARG A 139 -3.23 -3.17 -14.72
CA ARG A 139 -3.19 -1.75 -14.32
C ARG A 139 -3.56 -0.79 -15.46
N MET A 140 -3.25 -1.14 -16.71
CA MET A 140 -3.58 -0.34 -17.89
C MET A 140 -5.04 -0.53 -18.33
N THR A 141 -5.76 -1.50 -17.77
CA THR A 141 -7.17 -1.77 -18.09
C THR A 141 -8.04 -0.60 -17.65
N GLU A 142 -8.80 -0.07 -18.59
CA GLU A 142 -9.83 0.92 -18.28
C GLU A 142 -10.97 0.27 -17.49
N TYR A 143 -11.34 0.91 -16.38
CA TYR A 143 -12.42 0.46 -15.52
C TYR A 143 -13.60 1.42 -15.68
N ILE A 144 -14.73 0.88 -16.13
CA ILE A 144 -15.93 1.65 -16.44
C ILE A 144 -16.97 1.39 -15.35
N ILE A 145 -17.41 2.47 -14.70
CA ILE A 145 -18.56 2.44 -13.80
C ILE A 145 -19.78 2.78 -14.64
N THR A 146 -20.67 1.81 -14.82
CA THR A 146 -21.96 2.02 -15.50
C THR A 146 -23.02 2.46 -14.49
N GLU A 147 -24.10 3.11 -14.94
CA GLU A 147 -25.22 3.52 -14.07
C GLU A 147 -25.84 2.33 -13.30
N GLN A 148 -25.79 1.12 -13.88
CA GLN A 148 -26.25 -0.11 -13.23
C GLN A 148 -25.39 -0.44 -11.99
N VAL A 149 -24.08 -0.24 -12.09
CA VAL A 149 -23.12 -0.45 -11.00
C VAL A 149 -23.31 0.61 -9.92
N GLU A 150 -23.57 1.87 -10.27
CA GLU A 150 -23.85 2.92 -9.28
C GLU A 150 -25.09 2.62 -8.44
N ASN A 151 -26.19 2.23 -9.08
CA ASN A 151 -27.41 1.83 -8.39
C ASN A 151 -27.18 0.61 -7.48
N PHE A 152 -26.38 -0.35 -7.95
CA PHE A 152 -26.00 -1.52 -7.16
C PHE A 152 -25.19 -1.12 -5.91
N ILE A 153 -24.16 -0.28 -6.06
CA ILE A 153 -23.33 0.22 -4.96
C ILE A 153 -24.17 0.98 -3.92
N GLN A 154 -25.10 1.84 -4.37
CA GLN A 154 -25.97 2.58 -3.48
C GLN A 154 -26.85 1.64 -2.62
N ASN A 155 -27.44 0.63 -3.24
CA ASN A 155 -28.26 -0.36 -2.54
C ASN A 155 -27.42 -1.15 -1.51
N GLU A 156 -26.21 -1.57 -1.89
CA GLU A 156 -25.30 -2.29 -1.00
C GLU A 156 -24.82 -1.41 0.15
N PHE A 157 -24.54 -0.13 -0.08
CA PHE A 157 -24.16 0.81 0.98
C PHE A 157 -25.27 1.02 2.01
N VAL A 158 -26.53 1.10 1.56
CA VAL A 158 -27.68 1.18 2.46
C VAL A 158 -27.79 -0.08 3.31
N LYS A 159 -27.64 -1.27 2.72
CA LYS A 159 -27.63 -2.55 3.47
C LYS A 159 -26.48 -2.61 4.47
N MET A 160 -25.29 -2.16 4.09
CA MET A 160 -24.15 -2.10 5.00
C MET A 160 -24.43 -1.19 6.20
N ARG A 161 -25.01 -0.01 6.00
CA ARG A 161 -25.38 0.90 7.09
C ARG A 161 -26.50 0.34 7.98
N GLN A 162 -27.46 -0.40 7.41
CA GLN A 162 -28.51 -1.06 8.18
C GLN A 162 -27.95 -2.15 9.10
N ASN A 163 -26.99 -2.92 8.59
CA ASN A 163 -26.34 -3.98 9.35
C ASN A 163 -25.25 -3.44 10.30
N ARG A 164 -24.70 -2.25 10.02
CA ARG A 164 -23.57 -1.65 10.74
C ARG A 164 -23.74 -0.14 10.86
N SER A 165 -24.19 0.31 12.04
CA SER A 165 -24.44 1.73 12.35
C SER A 165 -23.20 2.64 12.28
N GLU A 166 -21.98 2.09 12.35
CA GLU A 166 -20.71 2.84 12.38
C GLU A 166 -19.99 2.93 11.02
N THR A 167 -20.62 2.53 9.91
CA THR A 167 -19.96 2.55 8.59
C THR A 167 -19.73 3.99 8.08
N THR A 168 -18.47 4.38 7.91
CA THR A 168 -18.06 5.70 7.42
C THR A 168 -18.02 5.77 5.89
N ALA A 169 -17.88 6.99 5.34
CA ALA A 169 -17.70 7.17 3.89
C ALA A 169 -16.35 6.62 3.41
N GLU A 170 -15.32 6.68 4.25
CA GLU A 170 -13.98 6.12 3.98
C GLU A 170 -14.02 4.59 3.87
N ASP A 171 -14.84 3.93 4.68
CA ASP A 171 -15.03 2.47 4.60
C ASP A 171 -15.63 2.07 3.25
N LEU A 172 -16.62 2.83 2.76
CA LEU A 172 -17.19 2.61 1.43
C LEU A 172 -16.15 2.84 0.33
N HIS A 173 -15.37 3.92 0.44
CA HIS A 173 -14.33 4.23 -0.55
C HIS A 173 -13.29 3.10 -0.63
N SER A 174 -12.81 2.63 0.52
CA SER A 174 -11.86 1.53 0.63
C SER A 174 -12.42 0.24 0.03
N MET A 175 -13.69 -0.05 0.30
CA MET A 175 -14.37 -1.22 -0.23
C MET A 175 -14.55 -1.13 -1.76
N LEU A 176 -14.87 0.04 -2.29
CA LEU A 176 -14.96 0.27 -3.74
C LEU A 176 -13.63 0.07 -4.44
N ILE A 177 -12.54 0.55 -3.83
CA ILE A 177 -11.19 0.31 -4.32
C ILE A 177 -10.89 -1.19 -4.34
N LEU A 178 -11.16 -1.91 -3.23
CA LEU A 178 -10.91 -3.35 -3.16
C LEU A 178 -11.72 -4.12 -4.21
N ALA A 179 -13.01 -3.83 -4.35
CA ALA A 179 -13.86 -4.52 -5.30
C ALA A 179 -13.44 -4.24 -6.76
N ARG A 180 -13.02 -3.00 -7.06
CA ARG A 180 -12.40 -2.65 -8.34
C ARG A 180 -11.11 -3.43 -8.60
N LEU A 181 -10.22 -3.53 -7.62
CA LEU A 181 -8.97 -4.27 -7.74
C LEU A 181 -9.22 -5.76 -7.98
N ILE A 182 -10.21 -6.36 -7.30
CA ILE A 182 -10.61 -7.75 -7.53
C ILE A 182 -11.14 -7.93 -8.96
N ALA A 183 -12.05 -7.06 -9.41
CA ALA A 183 -12.58 -7.13 -10.78
C ALA A 183 -11.46 -7.05 -11.83
N ILE A 184 -10.52 -6.12 -11.66
CA ILE A 184 -9.35 -5.97 -12.54
C ILE A 184 -8.45 -7.22 -12.51
N SER A 185 -8.24 -7.82 -11.32
CA SER A 185 -7.47 -9.06 -11.16
C SER A 185 -8.15 -10.30 -11.77
N GLU A 186 -9.42 -10.21 -12.13
CA GLU A 186 -10.14 -11.24 -12.87
C GLU A 186 -10.25 -10.91 -14.37
N GLY A 187 -9.64 -9.80 -14.81
CA GLY A 187 -9.68 -9.33 -16.19
C GLY A 187 -10.99 -8.64 -16.58
N LYS A 188 -11.80 -8.21 -15.61
CA LYS A 188 -13.08 -7.53 -15.86
C LYS A 188 -12.86 -6.01 -15.94
N SER A 189 -13.59 -5.35 -16.83
CA SER A 189 -13.57 -3.89 -17.03
C SER A 189 -14.67 -3.14 -16.28
N GLY A 190 -15.42 -3.81 -15.40
CA GLY A 190 -16.50 -3.23 -14.61
C GLY A 190 -16.80 -4.08 -13.37
N LEU A 191 -17.55 -3.51 -12.42
CA LEU A 191 -17.95 -4.21 -11.20
C LEU A 191 -19.07 -5.21 -11.50
N ASP A 192 -18.96 -6.41 -10.93
CA ASP A 192 -20.06 -7.34 -10.85
C ASP A 192 -20.36 -7.74 -9.39
N GLU A 193 -21.51 -8.38 -9.20
CA GLU A 193 -21.96 -8.83 -7.87
C GLU A 193 -21.00 -9.86 -7.26
N ALA A 194 -20.35 -10.68 -8.08
CA ALA A 194 -19.40 -11.68 -7.64
C ALA A 194 -18.11 -11.05 -7.06
N SER A 195 -17.52 -10.06 -7.75
CA SER A 195 -16.34 -9.34 -7.27
C SER A 195 -16.68 -8.49 -6.03
N TRP A 196 -17.88 -7.91 -5.96
CA TRP A 196 -18.35 -7.21 -4.76
C TRP A 196 -18.48 -8.13 -3.55
N LYS A 197 -19.08 -9.31 -3.76
CA LYS A 197 -19.23 -10.30 -2.69
C LYS A 197 -17.86 -10.76 -2.18
N LYS A 198 -16.93 -11.08 -3.09
CA LYS A 198 -15.54 -11.43 -2.71
C LYS A 198 -14.86 -10.32 -1.91
N ALA A 199 -15.00 -9.06 -2.33
CA ALA A 199 -14.47 -7.92 -1.59
C ALA A 199 -15.08 -7.82 -0.18
N SER A 200 -16.40 -8.04 -0.07
CA SER A 200 -17.14 -8.02 1.21
C SER A 200 -16.63 -9.11 2.16
N ASP A 201 -16.47 -10.33 1.64
CA ASP A 201 -16.01 -11.48 2.41
C ASP A 201 -14.57 -11.25 2.91
N MET A 202 -13.67 -10.76 2.04
CA MET A 202 -12.29 -10.42 2.42
C MET A 202 -12.22 -9.32 3.48
N GLU A 203 -13.05 -8.29 3.36
CA GLU A 203 -13.10 -7.18 4.32
C GLU A 203 -13.69 -7.63 5.67
N GLU A 204 -14.67 -8.53 5.66
CA GLU A 204 -15.22 -9.14 6.87
C GLU A 204 -14.17 -10.01 7.59
N GLU A 205 -13.44 -10.86 6.85
CA GLU A 205 -12.32 -11.62 7.40
C GLU A 205 -11.27 -10.71 8.02
N ARG A 206 -10.84 -9.66 7.30
CA ARG A 206 -9.86 -8.70 7.80
C ARG A 206 -10.31 -8.07 9.12
N ARG A 207 -11.56 -7.61 9.20
CA ARG A 207 -12.12 -7.01 10.43
C ARG A 207 -12.21 -8.00 11.58
N ASN A 208 -12.53 -9.26 11.30
CA ASN A 208 -12.55 -10.31 12.32
C ASN A 208 -11.16 -10.59 12.91
N ARG A 209 -10.07 -10.33 12.17
CA ARG A 209 -8.69 -10.46 12.68
C ARG A 209 -8.22 -9.28 13.54
N ILE A 210 -8.86 -8.12 13.44
CA ILE A 210 -8.49 -6.88 14.15
C ILE A 210 -9.27 -6.72 15.48
N LYS A 211 -10.42 -7.40 15.60
CA LYS A 211 -11.19 -7.48 16.86
C LYS A 211 -10.42 -8.22 17.94
#